data_AF-A0A838NY95-F1
#
_entry.id   AF-A0A838NY95-F1
#
_cell.length_a   1.000
_cell.length_b   1.000
_cell.length_c   1.000
_cell.angle_alpha   90.00
_cell.angle_beta   90.00
_cell.angle_gamma   90.00
#
_symmetry.space_group_name_H-M   'P 1'
#
loop_
_entity.id
_entity.type
_entity.pdbx_description
1 polymer ?
#
loop_
_entity_poly.entity_id
_entity_poly.type
_entity_poly.pdbx_seq_one_letter_code
_entity_poly.pdbx_strand_id
1 'polypeptide(L)'
;MSTGCRHTGLWDLCTFEKRLKQAGFVTKLIETEKPRRAGFTPLPTVYTVGRARLEVFLYRDAETMTRDLAALDTLTVAPRGANASWEGTPMLIRSGNLAAVFLPQNPRQAERLALAITAGAPQPGSPR
;
A
#
# COMPACT_ATOMS: atom_id res chain seq x y z
N MET A 1 10.96 13.83 19.56
CA MET A 1 9.76 13.38 20.31
C MET A 1 9.15 12.22 19.56
N SER A 2 9.40 10.98 20.00
CA SER A 2 8.86 9.78 19.34
C SER A 2 7.45 9.51 19.83
N THR A 3 6.48 10.21 19.25
CA THR A 3 5.06 9.91 19.43
C THR A 3 4.81 8.58 18.72
N GLY A 4 4.61 7.48 19.47
CA GLY A 4 4.41 6.16 18.90
C GLY A 4 3.29 6.13 17.85
N CYS A 5 3.35 5.16 16.92
CA CYS A 5 2.36 5.01 15.86
C CYS A 5 0.94 4.98 16.44
N ARG A 6 0.00 5.72 15.84
CA ARG A 6 -1.35 5.85 16.39
C ARG A 6 -2.16 4.61 16.02
N HIS A 7 -2.76 3.96 17.02
CA HIS A 7 -3.62 2.80 16.79
C HIS A 7 -5.07 3.29 16.69
N THR A 8 -5.46 3.76 15.50
CA THR A 8 -6.80 4.31 15.25
C THR A 8 -7.75 3.30 14.59
N GLY A 9 -7.27 2.09 14.26
CA GLY A 9 -7.98 1.16 13.39
C GLY A 9 -7.90 1.49 11.90
N LEU A 10 -7.28 2.62 11.54
CA LEU A 10 -6.93 2.98 10.16
C LEU A 10 -5.42 2.83 9.97
N TRP A 11 -5.02 2.57 8.73
CA TRP A 11 -3.60 2.61 8.36
C TRP A 11 -3.09 4.04 8.40
N ASP A 12 -1.91 4.19 9.00
CA ASP A 12 -1.03 5.34 8.84
C ASP A 12 0.37 4.84 8.40
N LEU A 13 1.25 5.73 7.95
CA LEU A 13 2.58 5.32 7.47
C LEU A 13 3.40 4.63 8.57
N CYS A 14 3.32 5.11 9.81
CA CYS A 14 4.09 4.57 10.93
C CYS A 14 3.71 3.11 11.26
N THR A 15 2.40 2.86 11.41
CA THR A 15 1.82 1.53 11.66
C THR A 15 2.06 0.59 10.49
N PHE A 16 1.98 1.10 9.26
CA PHE A 16 2.29 0.33 8.06
C PHE A 16 3.76 -0.11 8.01
N GLU A 17 4.70 0.82 8.16
CA GLU A 17 6.14 0.50 8.17
C GLU A 17 6.49 -0.46 9.31
N LYS A 18 5.94 -0.22 10.50
CA LYS A 18 6.12 -1.09 11.66
C LYS A 18 5.57 -2.51 11.39
N ARG A 19 4.39 -2.63 10.77
CA ARG A 19 3.79 -3.91 10.39
C ARG A 19 4.69 -4.67 9.42
N LEU A 20 5.18 -4.00 8.38
CA LEU A 20 6.09 -4.61 7.41
C LEU A 20 7.38 -5.09 8.06
N LYS A 21 7.96 -4.26 8.94
CA LYS A 21 9.14 -4.64 9.73
C LYS A 21 8.87 -5.88 10.61
N GLN A 22 7.73 -5.92 11.30
CA GLN A 22 7.32 -7.08 12.13
C GLN A 22 7.11 -8.34 11.30
N ALA A 23 6.63 -8.23 10.06
CA ALA A 23 6.50 -9.34 9.12
C ALA A 23 7.85 -9.76 8.48
N GLY A 24 8.96 -9.11 8.87
CA GLY A 24 10.31 -9.42 8.41
C GLY A 24 10.67 -8.79 7.07
N PHE A 25 9.95 -7.76 6.62
CA PHE A 25 10.30 -6.99 5.43
C PHE A 25 11.28 -5.87 5.77
N VAL A 26 12.25 -5.66 4.89
CA VAL A 26 13.10 -4.46 4.90
C VAL A 26 12.56 -3.52 3.84
N THR A 27 12.05 -2.37 4.27
CA THR A 27 11.56 -1.31 3.40
C THR A 27 12.52 -0.14 3.37
N LYS A 28 12.69 0.48 2.20
CA LYS A 28 13.39 1.75 2.05
C LYS A 28 12.49 2.72 1.31
N LEU A 29 12.20 3.84 1.97
CA LEU A 29 11.44 4.95 1.40
C LEU A 29 12.22 5.60 0.25
N ILE A 30 11.53 5.92 -0.84
CA ILE A 30 12.06 6.70 -1.96
C ILE A 30 11.38 8.07 -1.93
N GLU A 31 12.00 9.02 -1.22
CA GLU A 31 11.40 10.34 -0.98
C GLU A 31 11.28 11.21 -2.24
N THR A 32 12.15 10.96 -3.23
CA THR A 32 12.22 11.71 -4.48
C THR A 32 11.10 11.36 -5.47
N GLU A 33 10.39 10.26 -5.24
CA GLU A 33 9.39 9.76 -6.18
C GLU A 33 7.98 9.87 -5.62
N LYS A 34 7.13 10.64 -6.33
CA LYS A 34 5.69 10.77 -6.03
C LYS A 34 4.90 10.76 -7.33
N PRO A 35 4.93 9.67 -8.11
CA PRO A 35 4.26 9.62 -9.40
C PRO A 35 2.75 9.78 -9.21
N ARG A 36 2.13 10.66 -9.99
CA ARG A 36 0.67 10.73 -10.04
C ARG A 36 0.16 9.53 -10.83
N ARG A 37 -0.58 8.64 -10.16
CA ARG A 37 -1.21 7.47 -10.77
C ARG A 37 -2.66 7.79 -11.11
N ALA A 38 -3.05 7.59 -12.37
CA ALA A 38 -4.42 7.83 -12.79
C ALA A 38 -5.38 6.88 -12.06
N GLY A 39 -6.53 7.41 -11.62
CA GLY A 39 -7.52 6.67 -10.85
C GLY A 39 -7.21 6.51 -9.35
N PHE A 40 -6.09 7.07 -8.88
CA PHE A 40 -5.83 7.25 -7.45
C PHE A 40 -5.91 8.73 -7.09
N THR A 41 -6.74 9.06 -6.12
CA THR A 41 -6.89 10.39 -5.54
C THR A 41 -5.64 10.81 -4.75
N PRO A 42 -5.11 10.02 -3.80
CA PRO A 42 -3.89 10.38 -3.08
C PRO A 42 -2.63 10.14 -3.92
N LEU A 43 -1.58 10.91 -3.63
CA LEU A 43 -0.24 10.59 -4.12
C LEU A 43 0.32 9.39 -3.34
N PRO A 44 1.06 8.49 -4.00
CA PRO A 44 1.65 7.35 -3.31
C PRO A 44 2.82 7.77 -2.43
N THR A 45 3.02 6.99 -1.37
CA THR A 45 4.33 6.87 -0.73
C THR A 45 5.05 5.68 -1.35
N VAL A 46 6.23 5.89 -1.90
CA VAL A 46 6.96 4.89 -2.69
C VAL A 46 8.04 4.25 -1.83
N TYR A 47 8.05 2.92 -1.80
CA TYR A 47 9.05 2.11 -1.11
C TYR A 47 9.70 1.12 -2.08
N THR A 48 10.93 0.72 -1.74
CA THR A 48 11.50 -0.55 -2.16
C THR A 48 11.35 -1.59 -1.06
N VAL A 49 10.93 -2.80 -1.42
CA VAL A 49 10.88 -3.98 -0.55
C VAL A 49 11.82 -5.02 -1.12
N GLY A 50 13.05 -5.07 -0.60
CA GLY A 50 14.15 -5.74 -1.31
C GLY A 50 14.44 -5.00 -2.63
N ARG A 51 14.21 -5.67 -3.77
CA ARG A 51 14.32 -5.08 -5.12
C ARG A 51 12.97 -4.75 -5.76
N ALA A 52 11.88 -5.09 -5.10
CA ALA A 52 10.53 -4.89 -5.62
C ALA A 52 10.01 -3.49 -5.25
N ARG A 53 9.28 -2.87 -6.17
CA ARG A 53 8.64 -1.57 -5.94
C ARG A 53 7.30 -1.75 -5.23
N LEU A 54 7.02 -0.90 -4.27
CA LEU A 54 5.77 -0.85 -3.53
C LEU A 54 5.28 0.61 -3.46
N GLU A 55 4.13 0.88 -4.05
CA GLU A 55 3.46 2.19 -3.93
C GLU A 55 2.27 2.07 -2.99
N VAL A 56 2.23 2.93 -1.97
CA VAL A 56 1.20 2.89 -0.91
C VAL A 56 0.36 4.15 -0.98
N PHE A 57 -0.94 3.96 -1.16
CA PHE A 57 -1.96 4.98 -1.23
C PHE A 57 -2.77 4.95 0.07
N LEU A 58 -2.54 5.93 0.94
CA LEU A 58 -3.32 6.10 2.16
C LEU A 58 -4.46 7.07 1.91
N TYR A 59 -5.68 6.56 2.05
CA TYR A 59 -6.89 7.34 1.97
C TYR A 59 -7.28 7.87 3.33
N ARG A 60 -8.09 8.94 3.34
CA ARG A 60 -8.72 9.46 4.56
C ARG A 60 -9.64 8.41 5.20
N ASP A 61 -10.34 7.64 4.37
CA ASP A 61 -11.33 6.63 4.75
C ASP A 61 -11.44 5.54 3.68
N ALA A 62 -12.08 4.43 4.04
CA ALA A 62 -12.26 3.28 3.15
C ALA A 62 -13.30 3.52 2.03
N GLU A 63 -14.22 4.47 2.21
CA GLU A 63 -15.25 4.78 1.21
C GLU A 63 -14.62 5.45 -0.02
N THR A 64 -13.77 6.45 0.21
CA THR A 64 -13.02 7.13 -0.85
C THR A 64 -12.13 6.15 -1.60
N MET A 65 -11.44 5.25 -0.87
CA MET A 65 -10.65 4.18 -1.50
C MET A 65 -11.53 3.28 -2.37
N THR A 66 -12.69 2.85 -1.88
CA THR A 66 -13.59 1.95 -2.61
C THR A 66 -14.10 2.61 -3.90
N ARG A 67 -14.41 3.91 -3.85
CA ARG A 67 -14.84 4.68 -5.02
C ARG A 67 -13.76 4.74 -6.10
N ASP A 68 -12.53 5.06 -5.71
CA ASP A 68 -11.38 5.09 -6.64
C ASP A 68 -11.14 3.71 -7.27
N LEU A 69 -11.06 2.67 -6.43
CA LEU A 69 -10.80 1.30 -6.91
C LEU A 69 -11.92 0.75 -7.80
N ALA A 70 -13.17 1.19 -7.61
CA ALA A 70 -14.28 0.79 -8.48
C ALA A 70 -14.16 1.31 -9.92
N ALA A 71 -13.42 2.41 -10.12
CA ALA A 71 -13.13 2.99 -11.43
C ALA A 71 -11.92 2.33 -12.12
N LEU A 72 -11.15 1.50 -11.39
CA LEU A 72 -9.98 0.81 -11.91
C LEU A 72 -10.33 -0.57 -12.49
N ASP A 73 -9.54 -0.99 -13.47
CA ASP A 73 -9.32 -2.40 -13.74
C ASP A 73 -8.31 -2.93 -12.69
N THR A 74 -8.73 -3.91 -11.89
CA THR A 74 -7.92 -4.45 -10.80
C THR A 74 -6.77 -5.33 -11.27
N LEU A 75 -6.78 -5.79 -12.53
CA LEU A 75 -5.70 -6.59 -13.12
C LEU A 75 -4.55 -5.71 -13.61
N THR A 76 -4.88 -4.57 -14.20
CA THR A 76 -3.89 -3.63 -14.75
C THR A 76 -3.58 -2.49 -13.80
N VAL A 77 -4.39 -2.33 -12.74
CA VAL A 77 -4.30 -1.26 -11.74
C VAL A 77 -4.24 0.11 -12.41
N ALA A 78 -5.13 0.31 -13.37
CA ALA A 78 -5.27 1.52 -14.16
C ALA A 78 -6.76 1.76 -14.46
N PRO A 79 -7.17 3.00 -14.78
CA PRO A 79 -8.53 3.27 -15.21
C PRO A 79 -8.91 2.40 -16.42
N ARG A 80 -10.17 1.98 -16.49
CA ARG A 80 -10.65 1.15 -17.61
C ARG A 80 -10.42 1.88 -18.95
N GLY A 81 -9.78 1.20 -19.90
CA GLY A 81 -9.45 1.76 -21.21
C GLY A 81 -8.21 2.67 -21.24
N ALA A 82 -7.53 2.87 -20.11
CA ALA A 82 -6.26 3.57 -20.05
C ALA A 82 -5.07 2.59 -20.11
N ASN A 83 -3.95 3.06 -20.65
CA ASN A 83 -2.70 2.30 -20.61
C ASN A 83 -2.12 2.33 -19.20
N ALA A 84 -1.84 1.15 -18.66
CA ALA A 84 -1.20 1.02 -17.36
C ALA A 84 0.29 1.39 -17.45
N SER A 85 0.73 2.36 -16.63
CA SER A 85 2.11 2.89 -16.65
C SER A 85 3.02 2.23 -15.60
N TRP A 86 2.89 0.91 -15.44
CA TRP A 86 3.68 0.14 -14.48
C TRP A 86 4.90 -0.48 -15.16
N GLU A 87 6.03 -0.52 -14.44
CA GLU A 87 7.29 -1.13 -14.91
C GLU A 87 7.28 -2.67 -14.87
N GLY A 88 6.11 -3.28 -14.69
CA GLY A 88 5.90 -4.72 -14.57
C GLY A 88 4.44 -5.05 -14.26
N THR A 89 4.14 -6.33 -14.04
CA THR A 89 2.78 -6.77 -13.69
C THR A 89 2.43 -6.31 -12.26
N PRO A 90 1.45 -5.41 -12.09
CA PRO A 90 1.08 -4.93 -10.78
C PRO A 90 0.21 -5.95 -10.03
N MET A 91 0.35 -5.94 -8.71
CA MET A 91 -0.54 -6.60 -7.78
C MET A 91 -1.18 -5.54 -6.89
N LEU A 92 -2.51 -5.43 -6.94
CA LEU A 92 -3.28 -4.57 -6.05
C LEU A 92 -3.60 -5.30 -4.75
N ILE A 93 -3.23 -4.70 -3.62
CA ILE A 93 -3.54 -5.16 -2.27
C ILE A 93 -4.37 -4.07 -1.59
N ARG A 94 -5.46 -4.47 -0.91
CA ARG A 94 -6.37 -3.54 -0.22
C ARG A 94 -6.56 -3.95 1.23
N SER A 95 -6.62 -2.97 2.14
CA SER A 95 -6.87 -3.19 3.57
C SER A 95 -7.37 -1.90 4.22
N GLY A 96 -8.62 -1.86 4.69
CA GLY A 96 -9.18 -0.64 5.31
C GLY A 96 -9.15 0.58 4.38
N ASN A 97 -8.43 1.63 4.79
CA ASN A 97 -8.19 2.87 4.01
C ASN A 97 -6.89 2.83 3.18
N LEU A 98 -6.25 1.68 3.03
CA LEU A 98 -4.99 1.52 2.31
C LEU A 98 -5.20 0.71 1.03
N ALA A 99 -4.73 1.27 -0.08
CA ALA A 99 -4.45 0.54 -1.31
C ALA A 99 -2.93 0.50 -1.53
N ALA A 100 -2.39 -0.67 -1.86
CA ALA A 100 -0.98 -0.86 -2.17
C ALA A 100 -0.85 -1.50 -3.54
N VAL A 101 0.03 -0.94 -4.36
CA VAL A 101 0.40 -1.49 -5.67
C VAL A 101 1.81 -2.02 -5.56
N PHE A 102 1.94 -3.34 -5.64
CA PHE A 102 3.21 -4.03 -5.54
C PHE A 102 3.63 -4.54 -6.93
N LEU A 103 4.91 -4.36 -7.28
CA LEU A 103 5.51 -4.96 -8.47
C LEU A 103 6.38 -6.15 -8.02
N PRO A 104 5.79 -7.34 -7.82
CA PRO A 104 6.48 -8.48 -7.25
C PRO A 104 7.58 -9.00 -8.17
N GLN A 105 8.71 -9.36 -7.58
CA GLN A 105 9.79 -10.07 -8.28
C GLN A 105 9.64 -11.59 -8.17
N ASN A 106 8.87 -12.08 -7.19
CA ASN A 106 8.53 -13.49 -7.06
C ASN A 106 7.17 -13.69 -6.33
N PRO A 107 6.46 -14.81 -6.57
CA PRO A 107 5.14 -15.06 -5.98
C PRO A 107 5.14 -15.16 -4.46
N ARG A 108 6.18 -15.77 -3.86
CA ARG A 108 6.26 -15.97 -2.40
C ARG A 108 6.36 -14.64 -1.64
N GLN A 109 7.11 -13.69 -2.17
CA GLN A 109 7.21 -12.34 -1.61
C GLN A 109 5.88 -11.59 -1.72
N ALA A 110 5.19 -11.74 -2.87
CA ALA A 110 3.89 -11.16 -3.11
C ALA A 110 2.85 -11.64 -2.09
N GLU A 111 2.77 -12.96 -1.89
CA GLU A 111 1.86 -13.60 -0.94
C GLU A 111 2.15 -13.14 0.51
N ARG A 112 3.41 -13.17 0.94
CA ARG A 112 3.79 -12.72 2.29
C ARG A 112 3.45 -11.25 2.51
N LEU A 113 3.66 -10.40 1.51
CA LEU A 113 3.36 -8.98 1.62
C LEU A 113 1.86 -8.75 1.70
N ALA A 114 1.09 -9.45 0.85
CA ALA A 114 -0.36 -9.41 0.89
C ALA A 114 -0.89 -9.81 2.27
N LEU A 115 -0.43 -10.94 2.84
CA LEU A 115 -0.81 -11.39 4.17
C LEU A 115 -0.46 -10.37 5.27
N ALA A 116 0.70 -9.74 5.20
CA ALA A 116 1.11 -8.73 6.18
C ALA A 116 0.18 -7.52 6.20
N ILE A 117 -0.27 -7.07 5.01
CA ILE A 117 -1.16 -5.92 4.82
C ILE A 117 -2.63 -6.28 5.09
N THR A 118 -3.10 -7.45 4.64
CA THR A 118 -4.52 -7.85 4.80
C THR A 118 -4.87 -8.25 6.23
N ALA A 119 -3.88 -8.55 7.07
CA ALA A 119 -4.08 -8.76 8.49
C ALA A 119 -4.60 -7.51 9.26
N GLY A 120 -4.61 -6.34 8.60
CA GLY A 120 -5.30 -5.14 9.09
C GLY A 120 -4.44 -4.20 9.92
N ALA A 121 -4.90 -2.96 10.02
CA ALA A 121 -4.27 -1.92 10.83
C ALA A 121 -4.40 -2.23 12.32
N PRO A 122 -3.47 -1.75 13.17
CA PRO A 122 -3.58 -1.88 14.62
C PRO A 122 -4.90 -1.30 15.14
N GLN A 123 -5.69 -2.13 15.82
CA GLN A 123 -6.96 -1.74 16.40
C GLN A 123 -6.76 -0.82 17.62
N PRO A 124 -7.69 0.11 17.89
CA PRO A 124 -7.65 0.89 19.12
C PRO A 124 -7.55 -0.02 20.35
N GLY A 125 -6.59 0.24 21.24
CA GLY A 125 -6.36 -0.57 22.44
C GLY A 125 -5.51 -1.84 22.25
N SER A 126 -5.07 -2.15 21.04
CA SER A 126 -4.08 -3.23 20.82
C SER A 126 -2.71 -2.87 21.44
N PRO A 127 -1.96 -3.86 21.97
CA PRO A 127 -0.63 -3.62 22.55
C PRO A 127 0.30 -2.92 21.55
N ARG A 128 1.08 -1.94 22.03
CA ARG A 128 2.08 -1.22 21.22
C ARG A 128 3.34 -2.05 21.03
#